data_AF-A0A1F8QKB9-F1
#
_entry.id   AF-A0A1F8QKB9-F1
#
_cell.length_a   1.000
_cell.length_b   1.000
_cell.length_c   1.000
_cell.angle_alpha   90.00
_cell.angle_beta   90.00
_cell.angle_gamma   90.00
#
_symmetry.space_group_name_H-M   'P 1'
#
loop_
_entity.id
_entity.type
_entity.pdbx_description
1 polymer ?
#
loop_
_entity_poly.entity_id
_entity_poly.type
_entity_poly.pdbx_seq_one_letter_code
_entity_poly.pdbx_strand_id
1 'polypeptide(L)'
;MPRAKTYQTEAIIIKKTKLGEADRILTLYTPELGKIQGVAKGIRRPKAKLAGHLEMLTHSMVSLVHGHNLDTIIGSQTINSFLPLKCDLELGACALYATELVGQFATERQENRPLFGLLLEMMQQLSSLDRPAEGAANNDNSIKSGVHFPSPSMGEGQDGGDFPGKRESAFQPRRHDYHPDTSGLLRYFEVHLLHEAGYRPQLELCVACRRPLPQVTTYFSAAAGGVLCTDCRHKQSFSYPLSAGALSVLRALQEADWSAACQTQCDGRVQQEMETVMRHYLRYLLERDIRSAAWLDTLKGIQQRRQTPE
;
A
#
# COMPACT_ATOMS: atom_id res chain seq x y z
N MET A 1 -19.28 38.30 3.99
CA MET A 1 -18.27 37.41 3.35
C MET A 1 -18.97 36.14 2.91
N PRO A 2 -18.83 35.67 1.66
CA PRO A 2 -19.44 34.41 1.25
C PRO A 2 -18.86 33.29 2.12
N ARG A 3 -19.74 32.48 2.73
CA ARG A 3 -19.37 31.39 3.63
C ARG A 3 -18.58 30.37 2.81
N ALA A 4 -17.33 30.10 3.19
CA ALA A 4 -16.49 29.14 2.47
C ALA A 4 -17.20 27.79 2.37
N LYS A 5 -17.26 27.22 1.17
CA LYS A 5 -18.03 26.00 0.88
C LYS A 5 -17.36 24.81 1.56
N THR A 6 -18.00 24.26 2.59
CA THR A 6 -17.56 23.02 3.24
C THR A 6 -17.99 21.81 2.42
N TYR A 7 -17.16 20.77 2.40
CA TYR A 7 -17.47 19.49 1.77
C TYR A 7 -16.85 18.34 2.57
N GLN A 8 -17.30 17.11 2.28
CA GLN A 8 -16.80 15.88 2.88
C GLN A 8 -16.43 14.89 1.77
N THR A 9 -15.39 14.10 2.01
CA THR A 9 -14.96 13.03 1.11
C THR A 9 -14.24 11.96 1.91
N GLU A 10 -14.35 10.71 1.47
CA GLU A 10 -13.40 9.69 1.90
C GLU A 10 -12.01 9.97 1.30
N ALA A 11 -10.97 9.58 2.03
CA ALA A 11 -9.61 9.88 1.67
C ALA A 11 -8.60 8.90 2.28
N ILE A 12 -7.56 8.60 1.52
CA ILE A 12 -6.33 7.95 2.01
C ILE A 12 -5.22 9.00 2.09
N ILE A 13 -4.56 9.08 3.25
CA ILE A 13 -3.45 10.03 3.46
C ILE A 13 -2.18 9.42 2.86
N ILE A 14 -1.72 9.97 1.73
CA ILE A 14 -0.57 9.45 0.95
C ILE A 14 0.73 10.24 1.17
N LYS A 15 0.67 11.48 1.67
CA LYS A 15 1.86 12.29 1.98
C LYS A 15 1.60 13.26 3.12
N LYS A 16 2.65 13.51 3.91
CA LYS A 16 2.66 14.56 4.95
C LYS A 16 3.86 15.47 4.79
N THR A 17 3.66 16.76 5.02
CA THR A 17 4.73 17.76 5.02
C THR A 17 4.52 18.74 6.17
N LYS A 18 5.59 19.10 6.88
CA LYS A 18 5.50 20.06 7.99
C LYS A 18 5.13 21.44 7.43
N LEU A 19 4.26 22.17 8.13
CA LEU A 19 3.96 23.57 7.85
C LEU A 19 4.13 24.36 9.15
N GLY A 20 5.23 25.10 9.26
CA GLY A 20 5.63 25.73 10.52
C GLY A 20 5.74 24.73 11.68
N GLU A 21 5.46 25.20 12.89
CA GLU A 21 5.65 24.39 14.11
C GLU A 21 4.46 23.52 14.49
N ALA A 22 3.24 24.03 14.32
CA ALA A 22 2.04 23.37 14.82
C ALA A 22 1.27 22.60 13.75
N ASP A 23 1.51 22.88 12.46
CA ASP A 23 0.62 22.47 11.37
C ASP A 23 1.30 21.45 10.43
N ARG A 24 0.48 20.78 9.62
CA ARG A 24 0.94 19.91 8.53
C ARG A 24 0.11 20.16 7.28
N ILE A 25 0.76 20.06 6.12
CA ILE A 25 0.08 19.85 4.83
C ILE A 25 -0.03 18.35 4.61
N LEU A 26 -1.23 17.90 4.29
CA LEU A 26 -1.53 16.51 3.97
C LEU A 26 -1.93 16.44 2.50
N THR A 27 -1.38 15.46 1.78
CA THR A 27 -1.89 15.07 0.47
C THR A 27 -2.82 13.89 0.65
N LEU A 28 -4.05 14.06 0.21
CA LEU A 28 -5.13 13.10 0.30
C LEU A 28 -5.43 12.58 -1.10
N TYR A 29 -5.56 11.27 -1.24
CA TYR A 29 -6.11 10.68 -2.44
C TYR A 29 -7.56 10.29 -2.17
N THR A 30 -8.46 10.68 -3.08
CA THR A 30 -9.91 10.60 -2.91
C THR A 30 -10.55 10.01 -4.16
N PRO A 31 -11.70 9.33 -4.05
CA PRO A 31 -12.36 8.72 -5.21
C PRO A 31 -12.82 9.74 -6.25
N GLU A 32 -13.43 10.85 -5.80
CA GLU A 32 -14.14 11.79 -6.68
C GLU A 32 -13.30 13.02 -7.05
N LEU A 33 -12.42 13.46 -6.16
CA LEU A 33 -11.58 14.65 -6.38
C LEU A 33 -10.15 14.28 -6.76
N GLY A 34 -9.82 12.99 -6.81
CA GLY A 34 -8.45 12.54 -7.04
C GLY A 34 -7.50 13.00 -5.95
N LYS A 35 -6.32 13.47 -6.36
CA LYS A 35 -5.30 14.01 -5.44
C LYS A 35 -5.63 15.45 -5.07
N ILE A 36 -5.73 15.72 -3.78
CA ILE A 36 -5.96 17.05 -3.21
C ILE A 36 -5.02 17.31 -2.03
N GLN A 37 -4.86 18.58 -1.65
CA GLN A 37 -4.02 18.98 -0.53
C GLN A 37 -4.80 19.80 0.50
N GLY A 38 -4.60 19.45 1.78
CA GLY A 38 -5.27 20.09 2.90
C GLY A 38 -4.31 20.44 4.04
N VAL A 39 -4.49 21.63 4.63
CA VAL A 39 -3.78 22.05 5.85
C VAL A 39 -4.55 21.53 7.07
N ALA A 40 -3.85 20.76 7.91
CA ALA A 40 -4.31 20.39 9.24
C ALA A 40 -3.66 21.31 10.29
N LYS A 41 -4.41 22.30 10.75
CA LYS A 41 -3.95 23.29 11.74
C LYS A 41 -3.83 22.69 13.14
N GLY A 42 -2.75 23.00 13.84
CA GLY A 42 -2.50 22.59 15.22
C GLY A 42 -2.31 21.08 15.42
N ILE A 43 -2.19 20.30 14.34
CA ILE A 43 -2.17 18.83 14.41
C ILE A 43 -0.94 18.27 15.14
N ARG A 44 0.15 19.04 15.23
CA ARG A 44 1.37 18.66 15.94
C ARG A 44 1.31 18.95 17.45
N ARG A 45 0.25 19.59 17.95
CA ARG A 45 0.09 19.87 19.38
C ARG A 45 -0.23 18.57 20.13
N PRO A 46 0.30 18.33 21.35
CA PRO A 46 0.08 17.08 22.08
C PRO A 46 -1.38 16.67 22.29
N LYS A 47 -2.30 17.64 22.38
CA LYS A 47 -3.75 17.42 22.59
C LYS A 47 -4.57 17.49 21.30
N ALA A 48 -3.95 17.38 20.12
CA ALA A 48 -4.62 17.52 18.84
C ALA A 48 -5.59 16.36 18.57
N LYS A 49 -6.89 16.66 18.57
CA LYS A 49 -7.96 15.67 18.33
C LYS A 49 -7.90 14.99 16.96
N LEU A 50 -7.31 15.65 15.96
CA LEU A 50 -7.26 15.17 14.58
C LEU A 50 -6.01 14.33 14.25
N ALA A 51 -5.04 14.25 15.17
CA ALA A 51 -3.73 13.66 14.87
C ALA A 51 -3.82 12.19 14.45
N GLY A 52 -4.50 11.34 15.23
CA GLY A 52 -4.61 9.90 14.94
C GLY A 52 -5.42 9.57 13.68
N HIS A 53 -6.39 10.42 13.32
CA HIS A 53 -7.28 10.20 12.17
C HIS A 53 -6.67 10.58 10.83
N LEU A 54 -5.60 11.38 10.87
CA LEU A 54 -4.90 11.92 9.71
C LEU A 54 -3.47 11.35 9.63
N GLU A 55 -3.32 10.11 10.09
CA GLU A 55 -2.07 9.36 9.98
C GLU A 55 -1.86 8.79 8.57
N MET A 56 -0.60 8.57 8.18
CA MET A 56 -0.29 7.95 6.88
C MET A 56 -0.84 6.51 6.90
N LEU A 57 -1.21 5.97 5.74
CA LEU A 57 -1.85 4.64 5.65
C LEU A 57 -3.17 4.55 6.45
N THR A 58 -3.96 5.62 6.44
CA THR A 58 -5.28 5.66 7.09
C THR A 58 -6.33 6.03 6.05
N HIS A 59 -7.44 5.28 6.02
CA HIS A 59 -8.63 5.60 5.26
C HIS A 59 -9.64 6.30 6.19
N SER A 60 -9.99 7.54 5.87
CA SER A 60 -10.80 8.41 6.72
C SER A 60 -11.83 9.19 5.93
N MET A 61 -12.98 9.46 6.54
CA MET A 61 -13.91 10.49 6.10
C MET A 61 -13.37 11.85 6.57
N VAL A 62 -13.11 12.78 5.66
CA VAL A 62 -12.48 14.07 5.95
C VAL A 62 -13.43 15.21 5.61
N SER A 63 -13.58 16.16 6.54
CA SER A 63 -14.34 17.40 6.33
C SER A 63 -13.37 18.54 6.03
N LEU A 64 -13.58 19.19 4.89
CA LEU A 64 -12.71 20.25 4.38
C LEU A 64 -13.50 21.52 4.06
N VAL A 65 -12.81 22.65 4.16
CA VAL A 65 -13.28 23.94 3.66
C VAL A 65 -12.42 24.31 2.47
N HIS A 66 -13.06 24.65 1.34
CA HIS A 66 -12.35 25.07 0.13
C HIS A 66 -11.43 26.26 0.43
N GLY A 67 -10.16 26.12 0.08
CA GLY A 67 -9.19 27.20 0.04
C GLY A 67 -8.82 27.57 -1.39
N HIS A 68 -7.89 28.52 -1.55
CA HIS A 68 -7.41 28.92 -2.87
C HIS A 68 -6.47 27.86 -3.47
N ASN A 69 -5.38 27.54 -2.76
CA ASN A 69 -4.39 26.53 -3.19
C ASN A 69 -4.45 25.27 -2.32
N LEU A 70 -4.73 25.45 -1.03
CA LEU A 70 -4.80 24.37 -0.04
C LEU A 70 -6.13 24.48 0.68
N ASP A 71 -6.84 23.36 0.75
CA ASP A 71 -8.06 23.28 1.53
C ASP A 71 -7.72 23.26 3.02
N THR A 72 -8.66 23.63 3.90
CA THR A 72 -8.44 23.53 5.35
C THR A 72 -9.19 22.34 5.89
N ILE A 73 -8.49 21.43 6.57
CA ILE A 73 -9.10 20.27 7.21
C ILE A 73 -9.70 20.72 8.54
N ILE A 74 -11.01 20.55 8.67
CA ILE A 74 -11.79 20.96 9.85
C ILE A 74 -12.31 19.77 10.67
N GLY A 75 -12.27 18.56 10.12
CA GLY A 75 -12.70 17.34 10.80
C GLY A 75 -12.20 16.09 10.09
N SER A 76 -12.09 14.99 10.82
CA SER A 76 -11.74 13.68 10.28
C SER A 76 -12.31 12.58 11.17
N GLN A 77 -12.84 11.53 10.56
CA GLN A 77 -13.27 10.31 11.22
C GLN A 77 -12.62 9.13 10.51
N THR A 78 -11.93 8.27 11.25
CA THR A 78 -11.30 7.08 10.67
C THR A 78 -12.37 6.07 10.26
N ILE A 79 -12.26 5.60 9.02
CA ILE A 79 -13.03 4.46 8.48
C ILE A 79 -12.22 3.18 8.74
N ASN A 80 -10.95 3.16 8.33
CA ASN A 80 -10.02 2.07 8.61
C ASN A 80 -8.61 2.62 8.88
N SER A 81 -8.01 2.22 10.00
CA SER A 81 -6.66 2.65 10.40
C SER A 81 -5.55 1.77 9.85
N PHE A 82 -5.86 0.59 9.30
CA PHE A 82 -4.90 -0.41 8.82
C PHE A 82 -3.74 -0.64 9.81
N LEU A 83 -4.09 -0.90 11.07
CA LEU A 83 -3.13 -1.06 12.15
C LEU A 83 -2.04 -2.12 11.84
N PRO A 84 -2.35 -3.27 11.20
CA PRO A 84 -1.32 -4.21 10.76
C PRO A 84 -0.19 -3.59 9.93
N LEU A 85 -0.52 -2.73 8.96
CA LEU A 85 0.45 -2.03 8.12
C LEU A 85 1.34 -1.05 8.91
N LYS A 86 0.91 -0.65 10.11
CA LYS A 86 1.66 0.26 11.00
C LYS A 86 2.49 -0.49 12.04
N CYS A 87 2.14 -1.74 12.32
CA CYS A 87 2.82 -2.59 13.27
C CYS A 87 3.85 -3.52 12.61
N ASP A 88 3.72 -3.76 11.31
CA ASP A 88 4.61 -4.57 10.50
C ASP A 88 5.43 -3.69 9.56
N LEU A 89 6.76 -3.78 9.66
CA LEU A 89 7.67 -2.93 8.91
C LEU A 89 7.63 -3.22 7.40
N GLU A 90 7.42 -4.47 7.01
CA GLU A 90 7.48 -4.92 5.62
C GLU A 90 6.17 -4.65 4.90
N LEU A 91 5.04 -4.99 5.55
CA LEU A 91 3.72 -4.66 5.04
C LEU A 91 3.55 -3.13 4.96
N GLY A 92 4.04 -2.41 5.97
CA GLY A 92 4.08 -0.95 5.98
C GLY A 92 4.93 -0.39 4.83
N ALA A 93 6.11 -0.94 4.57
CA ALA A 93 6.96 -0.52 3.45
C ALA A 93 6.28 -0.77 2.08
N CYS A 94 5.62 -1.91 1.91
CA CYS A 94 4.86 -2.22 0.69
C CYS A 94 3.69 -1.25 0.48
N ALA A 95 2.96 -0.92 1.53
CA ALA A 95 1.87 0.04 1.47
C ALA A 95 2.38 1.46 1.17
N LEU A 96 3.49 1.88 1.79
CA LEU A 96 4.15 3.14 1.47
C LEU A 96 4.59 3.20 0.01
N TYR A 97 5.11 2.10 -0.53
CA TYR A 97 5.46 1.99 -1.93
C TYR A 97 4.26 2.21 -2.85
N ALA A 98 3.14 1.51 -2.60
CA ALA A 98 1.91 1.70 -3.35
C ALA A 98 1.40 3.15 -3.28
N THR A 99 1.44 3.78 -2.09
CA THR A 99 1.00 5.17 -1.92
C THR A 99 1.92 6.18 -2.61
N GLU A 100 3.23 5.93 -2.66
CA GLU A 100 4.16 6.79 -3.39
C GLU A 100 3.90 6.70 -4.89
N LEU A 101 3.68 5.49 -5.44
CA LEU A 101 3.33 5.32 -6.85
C LEU A 101 2.05 6.08 -7.20
N VAL A 102 0.97 5.91 -6.43
CA VAL A 102 -0.26 6.69 -6.64
C VAL A 102 0.02 8.19 -6.55
N GLY A 103 0.83 8.63 -5.58
CA GLY A 103 1.22 10.03 -5.45
C GLY A 103 1.97 10.60 -6.66
N GLN A 104 2.73 9.77 -7.38
CA GLN A 104 3.49 10.18 -8.57
C GLN A 104 2.64 10.12 -9.85
N PHE A 105 1.78 9.12 -10.01
CA PHE A 105 0.96 8.94 -11.22
C PHE A 105 -0.39 9.63 -11.19
N ALA A 106 -0.99 9.86 -10.01
CA ALA A 106 -2.28 10.55 -9.93
C ALA A 106 -2.13 12.04 -10.25
N THR A 107 -3.04 12.56 -11.06
CA THR A 107 -3.15 14.01 -11.35
C THR A 107 -3.88 14.73 -10.21
N GLU A 108 -3.50 15.99 -9.96
CA GLU A 108 -4.21 16.87 -9.02
C GLU A 108 -5.65 17.12 -9.51
N ARG A 109 -6.62 17.02 -8.60
CA ARG A 109 -8.04 17.34 -8.86
C ARG A 109 -8.68 16.57 -10.04
N GLN A 110 -8.18 15.37 -10.38
CA GLN A 110 -8.75 14.51 -11.42
C GLN A 110 -9.36 13.25 -10.81
N GLU A 111 -10.65 13.04 -11.07
CA GLU A 111 -11.36 11.83 -10.66
C GLU A 111 -10.72 10.57 -11.26
N ASN A 112 -10.44 9.58 -10.41
CA ASN A 112 -10.04 8.24 -10.82
C ASN A 112 -10.44 7.23 -9.73
N ARG A 113 -11.73 6.87 -9.72
CA ARG A 113 -12.31 5.88 -8.79
C ARG A 113 -11.65 4.51 -8.88
N PRO A 114 -11.34 3.95 -10.08
CA PRO A 114 -10.66 2.66 -10.18
C PRO A 114 -9.30 2.64 -9.47
N LEU A 115 -8.47 3.67 -9.66
CA LEU A 115 -7.17 3.77 -8.98
C LEU A 115 -7.31 3.94 -7.46
N PHE A 116 -8.36 4.63 -6.98
CA PHE A 116 -8.66 4.71 -5.56
C PHE A 116 -9.04 3.34 -4.99
N GLY A 117 -9.91 2.60 -5.69
CA GLY A 117 -10.27 1.23 -5.34
C GLY A 117 -9.06 0.30 -5.32
N LEU A 118 -8.18 0.40 -6.32
CA LEU A 118 -6.93 -0.36 -6.40
C LEU A 118 -6.02 -0.10 -5.18
N LEU A 119 -5.83 1.16 -4.78
CA LEU A 119 -5.02 1.51 -3.61
C LEU A 119 -5.66 0.99 -2.31
N LEU A 120 -6.97 1.17 -2.15
CA LEU A 120 -7.69 0.74 -0.96
C LEU A 120 -7.63 -0.78 -0.81
N GLU A 121 -7.86 -1.51 -1.89
CA GLU A 121 -7.80 -2.97 -1.92
C GLU A 121 -6.37 -3.48 -1.66
N MET A 122 -5.34 -2.84 -2.23
CA MET A 122 -3.93 -3.15 -1.90
C MET A 122 -3.67 -3.10 -0.39
N MET A 123 -4.15 -2.04 0.27
CA MET A 123 -3.99 -1.87 1.71
C MET A 123 -4.75 -2.94 2.50
N GLN A 124 -5.94 -3.35 2.04
CA GLN A 124 -6.72 -4.43 2.64
C GLN A 124 -6.03 -5.79 2.49
N GLN A 125 -5.55 -6.11 1.29
CA GLN A 125 -4.83 -7.36 1.01
C GLN A 125 -3.57 -7.46 1.85
N LEU A 126 -2.71 -6.43 1.85
CA LEU A 126 -1.53 -6.36 2.71
C LEU A 126 -1.89 -6.48 4.19
N SER A 127 -2.98 -5.84 4.64
CA SER A 127 -3.39 -5.91 6.05
C SER A 127 -3.94 -7.29 6.44
N SER A 128 -4.43 -8.08 5.49
CA SER A 128 -4.92 -9.45 5.73
C SER A 128 -3.80 -10.49 5.81
N LEU A 129 -2.58 -10.11 5.41
CA LEU A 129 -1.39 -10.94 5.46
C LEU A 129 -0.78 -11.04 6.87
N ASP A 130 -1.11 -10.11 7.78
CA ASP A 130 -0.82 -10.18 9.22
C ASP A 130 -1.70 -11.24 9.92
N ARG A 131 -1.88 -12.40 9.28
CA ARG A 131 -2.52 -13.53 9.93
C ARG A 131 -1.52 -14.17 10.87
N PRO A 132 -1.87 -14.38 12.15
CA PRO A 132 -1.05 -15.22 13.02
C PRO A 132 -0.92 -16.60 12.37
N ALA A 133 0.27 -17.19 12.43
CA ALA A 133 0.43 -18.62 12.16
C ALA A 133 -0.62 -19.37 13.00
N GLU A 134 -1.62 -19.97 12.35
CA GLU A 134 -2.61 -20.78 13.03
C GLU A 134 -1.88 -21.93 13.72
N GLY A 135 -2.02 -21.96 15.04
CA GLY A 135 -1.64 -23.09 15.87
C GLY A 135 -2.46 -24.32 15.52
N ALA A 136 -1.84 -25.47 15.74
CA ALA A 136 -2.43 -26.79 15.67
C ALA A 136 -3.75 -26.94 16.48
N ALA A 137 -4.62 -27.82 15.98
CA ALA A 137 -5.74 -28.51 16.65
C ALA A 137 -6.96 -27.63 17.01
N ASN A 138 -8.22 -28.07 16.94
CA ASN A 138 -8.87 -29.30 16.51
C ASN A 138 -10.38 -28.97 16.40
N ASN A 139 -11.11 -29.75 15.62
CA ASN A 139 -12.56 -29.91 15.80
C ASN A 139 -12.84 -30.33 17.25
N ASP A 140 -13.74 -29.64 17.96
CA ASP A 140 -14.90 -30.35 18.50
C ASP A 140 -16.08 -29.42 18.86
N ASN A 141 -17.24 -30.01 18.63
CA ASN A 141 -18.58 -29.44 18.59
C ASN A 141 -19.16 -29.35 20.02
N SER A 142 -19.76 -28.24 20.44
CA SER A 142 -20.98 -28.25 21.30
C SER A 142 -21.52 -26.86 21.68
N ILE A 143 -22.68 -26.57 21.09
CA ILE A 143 -23.87 -25.88 21.61
C ILE A 143 -23.85 -25.58 23.14
N LYS A 144 -24.04 -24.31 23.53
CA LYS A 144 -25.22 -23.82 24.29
C LYS A 144 -25.16 -22.31 24.57
N SER A 145 -26.12 -21.64 23.94
CA SER A 145 -26.97 -20.54 24.44
C SER A 145 -26.85 -20.18 25.93
N GLY A 146 -26.79 -18.87 26.24
CA GLY A 146 -27.05 -18.37 27.58
C GLY A 146 -26.83 -16.87 27.73
N VAL A 147 -27.88 -16.10 27.45
CA VAL A 147 -27.97 -14.65 27.70
C VAL A 147 -28.12 -14.43 29.21
N HIS A 148 -27.26 -13.61 29.83
CA HIS A 148 -27.61 -12.91 31.07
C HIS A 148 -26.76 -11.66 31.29
N PHE A 149 -27.40 -10.49 31.25
CA PHE A 149 -26.88 -9.21 31.73
C PHE A 149 -27.68 -8.82 32.97
N PRO A 150 -27.05 -8.44 34.09
CA PRO A 150 -27.67 -7.55 35.06
C PRO A 150 -27.03 -6.15 34.99
N SER A 151 -27.89 -5.14 34.98
CA SER A 151 -27.58 -3.71 35.10
C SER A 151 -27.15 -3.35 36.55
N PRO A 152 -26.47 -2.21 36.76
CA PRO A 152 -25.81 -1.89 38.02
C PRO A 152 -26.76 -1.21 39.03
N SER A 153 -26.61 -1.54 40.31
CA SER A 153 -27.18 -0.78 41.43
C SER A 153 -26.07 0.01 42.15
N MET A 154 -26.35 1.28 42.40
CA MET A 154 -25.52 2.20 43.17
C MET A 154 -25.45 1.83 44.65
N GLY A 155 -24.29 2.06 45.26
CA GLY A 155 -24.08 2.06 46.71
C GLY A 155 -22.76 2.78 47.03
N GLU A 156 -22.86 3.90 47.74
CA GLU A 156 -21.74 4.68 48.28
C GLU A 156 -21.05 3.93 49.43
N GLY A 157 -19.73 4.11 49.57
CA GLY A 157 -18.98 3.61 50.74
C GLY A 157 -17.46 3.74 50.56
N GLN A 158 -16.84 4.54 51.43
CA GLN A 158 -15.40 4.78 51.57
C GLN A 158 -14.66 3.53 52.09
N ASP A 159 -13.45 3.28 51.60
CA ASP A 159 -12.19 3.24 52.36
C ASP A 159 -11.10 2.40 51.68
N GLY A 160 -9.86 2.82 51.93
CA GLY A 160 -8.65 2.39 51.24
C GLY A 160 -8.31 0.90 51.34
N GLY A 161 -7.64 0.43 50.28
CA GLY A 161 -7.04 -0.90 50.21
C GLY A 161 -6.49 -1.16 48.82
N ASP A 162 -5.17 -1.07 48.71
CA ASP A 162 -4.32 -1.91 47.86
C ASP A 162 -4.81 -2.12 46.40
N PHE A 163 -4.38 -1.24 45.48
CA PHE A 163 -4.52 -1.48 44.04
C PHE A 163 -3.59 -2.63 43.63
N PRO A 164 -4.08 -3.79 43.18
CA PRO A 164 -3.20 -4.76 42.56
C PRO A 164 -2.71 -4.14 41.26
N GLY A 165 -1.39 -3.94 41.19
CA GLY A 165 -0.71 -3.43 40.01
C GLY A 165 -1.16 -4.19 38.78
N LYS A 166 -1.99 -3.53 37.94
CA LYS A 166 -2.21 -3.96 36.57
C LYS A 166 -0.84 -3.93 35.93
N ARG A 167 -0.23 -5.11 35.80
CA ARG A 167 0.93 -5.33 34.94
C ARG A 167 0.54 -4.74 33.59
N GLU A 168 1.13 -3.60 33.28
CA GLU A 168 1.24 -3.12 31.90
C GLU A 168 1.79 -4.32 31.15
N SER A 169 0.95 -4.92 30.31
CA SER A 169 1.40 -5.94 29.38
C SER A 169 2.44 -5.22 28.52
N ALA A 170 3.71 -5.46 28.82
CA ALA A 170 4.81 -4.95 28.04
C ALA A 170 4.47 -5.17 26.57
N PHE A 171 4.43 -4.09 25.79
CA PHE A 171 4.38 -4.14 24.35
C PHE A 171 5.66 -4.85 23.90
N GLN A 172 5.60 -6.17 23.85
CA GLN A 172 6.69 -7.00 23.38
C GLN A 172 6.62 -6.96 21.86
N PRO A 173 7.63 -6.38 21.17
CA PRO A 173 7.67 -6.44 19.72
C PRO A 173 7.69 -7.91 19.31
N ARG A 174 6.62 -8.36 18.63
CA ARG A 174 6.54 -9.74 18.14
C ARG A 174 7.66 -9.94 17.13
N ARG A 175 8.48 -10.97 17.34
CA ARG A 175 9.42 -11.45 16.32
C ARG A 175 8.61 -12.16 15.24
N HIS A 176 8.23 -11.43 14.20
CA HIS A 176 7.54 -11.96 13.03
C HIS A 176 8.63 -12.49 12.09
N ASP A 177 9.11 -13.72 12.33
CA ASP A 177 10.24 -14.31 11.57
C ASP A 177 9.80 -14.94 10.23
N TYR A 178 8.51 -14.81 9.85
CA TYR A 178 7.97 -15.23 8.55
C TYR A 178 7.11 -14.11 7.96
N HIS A 179 7.60 -13.43 6.93
CA HIS A 179 6.79 -12.48 6.16
C HIS A 179 6.29 -13.15 4.87
N PRO A 180 4.99 -13.03 4.58
CA PRO A 180 4.42 -13.58 3.35
C PRO A 180 5.02 -12.87 2.13
N ASP A 181 5.22 -13.63 1.05
CA ASP A 181 5.73 -13.09 -0.20
C ASP A 181 4.75 -12.06 -0.78
N THR A 182 5.13 -10.79 -0.73
CA THR A 182 4.35 -9.66 -1.25
C THR A 182 4.69 -9.35 -2.72
N SER A 183 5.61 -10.11 -3.33
CA SER A 183 6.10 -9.82 -4.68
C SER A 183 4.99 -9.85 -5.72
N GLY A 184 4.11 -10.87 -5.65
CA GLY A 184 2.93 -10.98 -6.52
C GLY A 184 2.00 -9.79 -6.39
N LEU A 185 1.65 -9.40 -5.15
CA LEU A 185 0.81 -8.24 -4.87
C LEU A 185 1.40 -6.92 -5.37
N LEU A 186 2.71 -6.71 -5.16
CA LEU A 186 3.37 -5.51 -5.64
C LEU A 186 3.39 -5.45 -7.18
N ARG A 187 3.72 -6.57 -7.85
CA ARG A 187 3.71 -6.62 -9.32
C ARG A 187 2.31 -6.42 -9.89
N TYR A 188 1.30 -7.05 -9.28
CA TYR A 188 -0.10 -6.83 -9.61
C TYR A 188 -0.45 -5.34 -9.52
N PHE A 189 -0.19 -4.73 -8.35
CA PHE A 189 -0.51 -3.33 -8.13
C PHE A 189 0.15 -2.40 -9.15
N GLU A 190 1.44 -2.61 -9.45
CA GLU A 190 2.16 -1.81 -10.45
C GLU A 190 1.55 -1.91 -11.84
N VAL A 191 1.27 -3.13 -12.28
CA VAL A 191 0.72 -3.39 -13.62
C VAL A 191 -0.66 -2.76 -13.79
N HIS A 192 -1.52 -2.89 -12.79
CA HIS A 192 -2.87 -2.31 -12.79
C HIS A 192 -2.85 -0.80 -12.60
N LEU A 193 -1.96 -0.26 -11.77
CA LEU A 193 -1.75 1.18 -11.66
C LEU A 193 -1.28 1.77 -13.00
N LEU A 194 -0.36 1.10 -13.69
CA LEU A 194 0.10 1.53 -15.01
C LEU A 194 -1.01 1.43 -16.05
N HIS A 195 -1.94 0.48 -15.92
CA HIS A 195 -3.14 0.45 -16.75
C HIS A 195 -4.02 1.69 -16.53
N GLU A 196 -4.36 2.01 -15.28
CA GLU A 196 -5.15 3.19 -14.93
C GLU A 196 -4.46 4.51 -15.30
N ALA A 197 -3.13 4.53 -15.30
CA ALA A 197 -2.33 5.68 -15.72
C ALA A 197 -2.14 5.79 -17.24
N GLY A 198 -2.60 4.80 -18.03
CA GLY A 198 -2.47 4.80 -19.50
C GLY A 198 -1.12 4.31 -20.03
N TYR A 199 -0.29 3.69 -19.19
CA TYR A 199 1.05 3.20 -19.50
C TYR A 199 1.16 1.67 -19.42
N ARG A 200 0.07 0.92 -19.61
CA ARG A 200 0.08 -0.55 -19.53
C ARG A 200 1.19 -1.13 -20.43
N PRO A 201 2.11 -1.96 -19.88
CA PRO A 201 3.19 -2.52 -20.69
C PRO A 201 2.64 -3.56 -21.68
N GLN A 202 3.13 -3.55 -22.91
CA GLN A 202 2.84 -4.61 -23.88
C GLN A 202 3.66 -5.86 -23.49
N LEU A 203 2.98 -6.97 -23.22
CA LEU A 203 3.61 -8.24 -22.83
C LEU A 203 3.31 -9.38 -23.79
N GLU A 204 2.32 -9.26 -24.68
CA GLU A 204 1.90 -10.36 -25.58
C GLU A 204 2.70 -10.40 -26.87
N LEU A 205 2.85 -9.24 -27.51
CA LEU A 205 3.49 -9.09 -28.82
C LEU A 205 4.80 -8.33 -28.69
N CYS A 206 5.77 -8.67 -29.53
CA CYS A 206 6.98 -7.88 -29.67
C CYS A 206 6.64 -6.45 -30.10
N VAL A 207 7.05 -5.43 -29.34
CA VAL A 207 6.74 -4.01 -29.62
C VAL A 207 7.32 -3.51 -30.95
N ALA A 208 8.36 -4.17 -31.48
CA ALA A 208 9.00 -3.79 -32.73
C ALA A 208 8.41 -4.48 -33.98
N CYS A 209 8.15 -5.79 -33.93
CA CYS A 209 7.69 -6.55 -35.10
C CYS A 209 6.24 -7.05 -35.01
N ARG A 210 5.59 -6.86 -33.86
CA ARG A 210 4.20 -7.26 -33.56
C ARG A 210 3.90 -8.75 -33.68
N ARG A 211 4.93 -9.61 -33.66
CA ARG A 211 4.75 -11.06 -33.63
C ARG A 211 4.57 -11.56 -32.18
N PRO A 212 3.81 -12.65 -31.97
CA PRO A 212 3.77 -13.34 -30.69
C PRO A 212 5.18 -13.75 -30.25
N LEU A 213 5.41 -13.71 -28.94
CA LEU A 213 6.72 -14.07 -28.40
C LEU A 213 6.85 -15.59 -28.16
N PRO A 214 7.99 -16.19 -28.54
CA PRO A 214 8.29 -17.58 -28.24
C PRO A 214 8.46 -17.81 -26.72
N GLN A 215 8.25 -19.04 -26.25
CA GLN A 215 8.50 -19.47 -24.86
C GLN A 215 9.99 -19.63 -24.54
N VAL A 216 10.78 -18.61 -24.85
CA VAL A 216 12.22 -18.55 -24.57
C VAL A 216 12.53 -17.23 -23.87
N THR A 217 13.79 -16.98 -23.54
CA THR A 217 14.18 -15.69 -22.98
C THR A 217 13.89 -14.58 -23.98
N THR A 218 13.14 -13.58 -23.53
CA THR A 218 12.80 -12.38 -24.28
C THR A 218 13.46 -11.17 -23.64
N TYR A 219 13.18 -9.98 -24.14
CA TYR A 219 13.74 -8.74 -23.61
C TYR A 219 12.62 -7.75 -23.30
N PHE A 220 12.82 -6.89 -22.31
CA PHE A 220 11.92 -5.77 -22.03
C PHE A 220 12.66 -4.45 -22.26
N SER A 221 12.03 -3.52 -22.96
CA SER A 221 12.53 -2.15 -23.10
C SER A 221 11.51 -1.19 -22.52
N ALA A 222 11.92 -0.46 -21.49
CA ALA A 222 11.10 0.57 -20.87
C ALA A 222 10.75 1.69 -21.86
N ALA A 223 11.72 2.10 -22.68
CA ALA A 223 11.51 3.13 -23.70
C ALA A 223 10.54 2.71 -24.80
N ALA A 224 10.53 1.42 -25.16
CA ALA A 224 9.60 0.88 -26.14
C ALA A 224 8.25 0.45 -25.52
N GLY A 225 8.09 0.58 -24.19
CA GLY A 225 6.85 0.28 -23.47
C GLY A 225 6.48 -1.20 -23.40
N GLY A 226 7.44 -2.11 -23.57
CA GLY A 226 7.12 -3.53 -23.54
C GLY A 226 8.23 -4.47 -24.01
N VAL A 227 7.78 -5.67 -24.36
CA VAL A 227 8.65 -6.81 -24.67
C VAL A 227 9.12 -6.85 -26.12
N LEU A 228 10.30 -7.42 -26.33
CA LEU A 228 11.01 -7.56 -27.59
C LEU A 228 11.43 -9.02 -27.78
N CYS A 229 11.26 -9.55 -29.00
CA CYS A 229 11.84 -10.83 -29.36
C CYS A 229 13.38 -10.74 -29.45
N THR A 230 14.04 -11.90 -29.46
CA THR A 230 15.50 -12.03 -29.61
C THR A 230 16.04 -11.26 -30.80
N ASP A 231 15.34 -11.27 -31.92
CA ASP A 231 15.78 -10.63 -33.17
C ASP A 231 15.63 -9.10 -33.14
N CYS A 232 14.65 -8.59 -32.38
CA CYS A 232 14.36 -7.17 -32.31
C CYS A 232 15.04 -6.45 -31.14
N ARG A 233 15.65 -7.18 -30.19
CA ARG A 233 16.28 -6.59 -28.99
C ARG A 233 17.29 -5.49 -29.32
N HIS A 234 18.05 -5.65 -30.41
CA HIS A 234 19.10 -4.73 -30.83
C HIS A 234 18.58 -3.43 -31.47
N LYS A 235 17.28 -3.37 -31.80
CA LYS A 235 16.65 -2.18 -32.40
C LYS A 235 16.27 -1.12 -31.37
N GLN A 236 16.40 -1.44 -30.08
CA GLN A 236 16.06 -0.56 -28.98
C GLN A 236 17.23 -0.46 -28.02
N SER A 237 17.43 0.73 -27.45
CA SER A 237 18.44 0.92 -26.41
C SER A 237 17.91 0.42 -25.07
N PHE A 238 18.81 -0.05 -24.19
CA PHE A 238 18.51 -0.44 -22.81
C PHE A 238 17.40 -1.50 -22.68
N SER A 239 17.65 -2.68 -23.27
CA SER A 239 16.78 -3.84 -23.13
C SER A 239 17.29 -4.79 -22.06
N TYR A 240 16.40 -5.28 -21.19
CA TYR A 240 16.72 -6.20 -20.10
C TYR A 240 16.20 -7.61 -20.40
N PRO A 241 16.97 -8.67 -20.15
CA PRO A 241 16.49 -10.04 -20.35
C PRO A 241 15.33 -10.35 -19.40
N LEU A 242 14.35 -11.09 -19.89
CA LEU A 242 13.18 -11.54 -19.15
C LEU A 242 12.93 -13.01 -19.50
N SER A 243 12.97 -13.91 -18.51
CA SER A 243 12.70 -15.33 -18.73
C SER A 243 11.25 -15.56 -19.17
N ALA A 244 11.01 -16.72 -19.80
CA ALA A 244 9.65 -17.15 -20.15
C ALA A 244 8.74 -17.27 -18.93
N GLY A 245 9.28 -17.71 -17.78
CA GLY A 245 8.56 -17.78 -16.51
C GLY A 245 8.11 -16.41 -16.01
N ALA A 246 9.04 -15.45 -15.92
CA ALA A 246 8.73 -14.10 -15.49
C ALA A 246 7.75 -13.39 -16.43
N LEU A 247 7.90 -13.57 -17.76
CA LEU A 247 6.94 -13.05 -18.73
C LEU A 247 5.54 -13.68 -18.55
N SER A 248 5.47 -15.00 -18.34
CA SER A 248 4.21 -15.70 -18.12
C SER A 248 3.48 -15.19 -16.87
N VAL A 249 4.20 -14.96 -15.77
CA VAL A 249 3.61 -14.43 -14.54
C VAL A 249 3.14 -13.00 -14.73
N LEU A 250 3.93 -12.12 -15.35
CA LEU A 250 3.50 -10.74 -15.61
C LEU A 250 2.26 -10.66 -16.51
N ARG A 251 2.15 -11.55 -17.51
CA ARG A 251 0.93 -11.68 -18.34
C ARG A 251 -0.27 -12.14 -17.52
N ALA A 252 -0.09 -13.15 -16.67
CA ALA A 252 -1.15 -13.61 -15.78
C ALA A 252 -1.62 -12.49 -14.85
N LEU A 253 -0.69 -11.74 -14.25
CA LEU A 253 -1.02 -10.61 -13.37
C LEU A 253 -1.74 -9.45 -14.07
N GLN A 254 -1.54 -9.26 -15.37
CA GLN A 254 -2.28 -8.25 -16.16
C GLN A 254 -3.79 -8.54 -16.24
N GLU A 255 -4.17 -9.82 -16.21
CA GLU A 255 -5.55 -10.27 -16.39
C GLU A 255 -6.15 -10.86 -15.09
N ALA A 256 -5.33 -10.98 -14.03
CA ALA A 256 -5.72 -11.54 -12.75
C ALA A 256 -6.67 -10.63 -11.97
N ASP A 257 -7.31 -11.22 -10.96
CA ASP A 257 -7.89 -10.50 -9.82
C ASP A 257 -6.94 -10.53 -8.61
N TRP A 258 -7.34 -9.86 -7.53
CA TRP A 258 -6.59 -9.83 -6.27
C TRP A 258 -6.38 -11.22 -5.64
N SER A 259 -7.35 -12.12 -5.77
CA SER A 259 -7.28 -13.47 -5.19
C SER A 259 -6.18 -14.29 -5.85
N ALA A 260 -6.11 -14.24 -7.19
CA ALA A 260 -5.05 -14.88 -7.96
C ALA A 260 -3.69 -14.23 -7.71
N ALA A 261 -3.62 -12.90 -7.56
CA ALA A 261 -2.39 -12.20 -7.22
C ALA A 261 -1.82 -12.63 -5.85
N CYS A 262 -2.68 -12.78 -4.84
CA CYS A 262 -2.29 -13.26 -3.51
C CYS A 262 -1.73 -14.70 -3.51
N GLN A 263 -2.16 -15.52 -4.45
CA GLN A 263 -1.73 -16.92 -4.59
C GLN A 263 -0.52 -17.08 -5.53
N THR A 264 -0.04 -15.98 -6.11
CA THR A 264 1.06 -16.02 -7.06
C THR A 264 2.34 -16.40 -6.32
N GLN A 265 2.81 -17.62 -6.57
CA GLN A 265 4.10 -18.11 -6.08
C GLN A 265 5.07 -18.21 -7.25
N CYS A 266 6.27 -17.69 -7.04
CA CYS A 266 7.36 -17.80 -7.99
C CYS A 266 8.67 -17.96 -7.23
N ASP A 267 9.66 -18.57 -7.88
CA ASP A 267 11.00 -18.68 -7.33
C ASP A 267 11.66 -17.29 -7.26
N GLY A 268 12.63 -17.13 -6.34
CA GLY A 268 13.27 -15.82 -6.09
C GLY A 268 13.93 -15.21 -7.33
N ARG A 269 14.37 -16.04 -8.29
CA ARG A 269 14.90 -15.55 -9.57
C ARG A 269 13.82 -14.87 -10.42
N VAL A 270 12.66 -15.52 -10.60
CA VAL A 270 11.54 -14.93 -11.37
C VAL A 270 11.02 -13.67 -10.68
N GLN A 271 10.92 -13.66 -9.34
CA GLN A 271 10.59 -12.46 -8.57
C GLN A 271 11.53 -11.29 -8.88
N GLN A 272 12.84 -11.54 -8.84
CA GLN A 272 13.86 -10.53 -9.09
C GLN A 272 13.82 -10.02 -10.54
N GLU A 273 13.61 -10.89 -11.51
CA GLU A 273 13.48 -10.51 -12.93
C GLU A 273 12.27 -9.58 -13.14
N MET A 274 11.10 -9.96 -12.61
CA MET A 274 9.89 -9.13 -12.68
C MET A 274 10.09 -7.79 -11.97
N GLU A 275 10.67 -7.82 -10.76
CA GLU A 275 10.93 -6.62 -9.99
C GLU A 275 11.85 -5.65 -10.75
N THR A 276 12.94 -6.18 -11.30
CA THR A 276 13.91 -5.42 -12.06
C THR A 276 13.26 -4.75 -13.26
N VAL A 277 12.50 -5.51 -14.07
CA VAL A 277 11.87 -4.98 -15.28
C VAL A 277 10.83 -3.90 -14.96
N MET A 278 9.93 -4.16 -14.00
CA MET A 278 8.90 -3.18 -13.64
C MET A 278 9.48 -1.93 -12.98
N ARG A 279 10.52 -2.08 -12.14
CA ARG A 279 11.22 -0.93 -11.54
C ARG A 279 11.89 -0.06 -12.61
N HIS A 280 12.54 -0.67 -13.59
CA HIS A 280 13.11 0.09 -14.72
C HIS A 280 12.02 0.82 -15.51
N TYR A 281 10.88 0.18 -15.72
CA TYR A 281 9.77 0.80 -16.43
C TYR A 281 9.16 1.98 -15.68
N LEU A 282 8.87 1.81 -14.39
CA LEU A 282 8.36 2.88 -13.53
C LEU A 282 9.34 4.06 -13.46
N ARG A 283 10.64 3.79 -13.32
CA ARG A 283 11.67 4.85 -13.30
C ARG A 283 11.76 5.58 -14.64
N TYR A 284 11.63 4.88 -15.75
CA TYR A 284 11.61 5.50 -17.07
C TYR A 284 10.42 6.45 -17.22
N LEU A 285 9.22 6.00 -16.84
CA LEU A 285 8.00 6.82 -16.92
C LEU A 285 7.99 8.01 -15.97
N LEU A 286 8.54 7.85 -14.76
CA LEU A 286 8.56 8.90 -13.73
C LEU A 286 9.74 9.86 -13.88
N GLU A 287 10.74 9.52 -14.70
CA GLU A 287 12.02 10.22 -14.86
C GLU A 287 12.74 10.50 -13.52
N ARG A 288 12.49 9.66 -12.51
CA ARG A 288 13.05 9.77 -11.16
C ARG A 288 12.99 8.43 -10.44
N ASP A 289 13.80 8.27 -9.40
CA ASP A 289 13.74 7.09 -8.53
C ASP A 289 12.53 7.14 -7.57
N ILE A 290 12.02 5.95 -7.25
CA ILE A 290 10.97 5.74 -6.25
C ILE A 290 11.66 5.51 -4.90
N ARG A 291 11.47 6.43 -3.95
CA ARG A 291 12.23 6.44 -2.69
C ARG A 291 11.89 5.25 -1.81
N SER A 292 10.61 4.88 -1.76
CA SER A 292 10.11 3.70 -1.04
C SER A 292 10.64 2.39 -1.62
N ALA A 293 10.99 2.35 -2.91
CA ALA A 293 11.58 1.16 -3.52
C ALA A 293 13.01 0.90 -2.98
N ALA A 294 13.80 1.95 -2.79
CA ALA A 294 15.13 1.83 -2.16
C ALA A 294 15.03 1.36 -0.69
N TRP A 295 13.95 1.74 0.00
CA TRP A 295 13.67 1.24 1.35
C TRP A 295 13.33 -0.25 1.35
N LEU A 296 12.49 -0.71 0.42
CA LEU A 296 12.18 -2.13 0.24
C LEU A 296 13.44 -2.96 -0.03
N ASP A 297 14.38 -2.47 -0.85
CA ASP A 297 15.65 -3.15 -1.11
C ASP A 297 16.49 -3.29 0.16
N THR A 298 16.50 -2.24 0.99
CA THR A 298 17.22 -2.23 2.27
C THR A 298 16.65 -3.28 3.22
N LEU A 299 15.32 -3.39 3.30
CA LEU A 299 14.65 -4.39 4.14
C LEU A 299 14.98 -5.82 3.68
N LYS A 300 14.85 -6.11 2.38
CA LYS A 300 15.21 -7.41 1.79
C LYS A 300 16.65 -7.79 2.12
N GLY A 301 17.58 -6.84 2.01
CA GLY A 301 18.99 -7.05 2.35
C GLY A 301 19.24 -7.35 3.82
N ILE A 302 18.49 -6.75 4.75
CA ILE A 302 18.57 -7.05 6.19
C ILE A 302 18.06 -8.46 6.48
N GLN A 303 16.97 -8.88 5.84
CA GLN A 303 16.39 -10.23 6.02
C GLN A 303 17.33 -11.33 5.53
N GLN A 304 17.89 -11.17 4.32
CA GLN A 304 18.81 -12.16 3.74
C GLN A 304 20.04 -12.41 4.63
N ARG A 305 20.58 -11.36 5.27
CA ARG A 305 21.69 -11.48 6.23
C ARG A 305 21.29 -12.20 7.52
N ARG A 306 20.04 -12.11 7.95
CA ARG A 306 19.53 -12.84 9.13
C ARG A 306 19.30 -14.32 8.84
N GLN A 307 18.98 -14.68 7.60
CA GLN A 307 18.68 -16.05 7.18
C GLN A 307 19.93 -16.88 6.83
N THR A 308 21.11 -16.25 6.73
CA THR A 308 22.38 -16.94 6.49
C THR A 308 23.22 -16.88 7.79
N PRO A 309 22.99 -17.77 8.77
CA PRO A 309 23.86 -17.83 9.94
C PRO A 309 25.25 -18.32 9.52
N GLU A 310 26.29 -17.63 9.99
CA GLU A 310 27.70 -18.03 9.87
C GLU A 310 27.98 -19.41 10.46
#